data_AF-A0A2H9PNM5-F1
#
_entry.id   AF-A0A2H9PNM5-F1
#
_cell.length_a   1.000
_cell.length_b   1.000
_cell.length_c   1.000
_cell.angle_alpha   90.00
_cell.angle_beta   90.00
_cell.angle_gamma   90.00
#
_symmetry.space_group_name_H-M   'P 1'
#
loop_
_entity.id
_entity.type
_entity.pdbx_description
1 polymer ?
#
loop_
_entity_poly.entity_id
_entity_poly.type
_entity_poly.pdbx_seq_one_letter_code
_entity_poly.pdbx_strand_id
1 'polypeptide(L)'
;MTTNKRLFSVLLVLSLFLLSTSVIAELLPEPGFYCSSDQVCVETSEMLMEFGIITKEYPLCDLATETCYSQDTPVITQTIPTTITNTTNNITNVTATPVTSTVSTDTFNSQITQLKGQMQELTTKVNSLEGSDQVTQQQLQGLNNDLQSIAVSIQDIQSVKSDLNSISVGLAGLQEGLNQTSAELNTVEETLAKKAARNKMLLWMGFVFLLLIVMGGVSYYILSQKRPFGRVDPKVTSYISQYIKQGWKYPHIKEKLMQSGWSEEEIGWAYKETIKKNYQEYQKKSSPSEKKTIGPTGVGSDRNKVITIAVVSVLLVIGAILIINGTTGNAIFFQKFNTGGEITYGVECTAPHVLNPDKDGCCLDLDNSGTCDYLDARGVSKVSSGGACADSFQCPQNEYCIDKTCQTLESQYKGFGDCSKQCNTYAARIKTSDGEIYPLKPGQGSYTGAGSLEWKVMEGPTHCKGEPALLPIKVSRKDQSGLINQEQFVLKQGETSKVMTHPTVPLSFTLTVERIFEWCPE
;
A
#
# COMPACT_ATOMS: atom_id res chain seq x y z
N MET A 1 18.12 -51.76 -27.79
CA MET A 1 17.93 -50.29 -27.78
C MET A 1 16.76 -49.80 -26.90
N THR A 2 15.97 -50.67 -26.25
CA THR A 2 14.82 -50.30 -25.41
C THR A 2 15.14 -50.19 -23.92
N THR A 3 16.23 -50.80 -23.45
CA THR A 3 16.71 -50.73 -22.06
C THR A 3 17.19 -49.34 -21.65
N ASN A 4 17.78 -48.55 -22.57
CA ASN A 4 18.25 -47.20 -22.25
C ASN A 4 17.12 -46.19 -21.96
N LYS A 5 15.90 -46.38 -22.48
CA LYS A 5 14.81 -45.42 -22.27
C LYS A 5 14.26 -45.46 -20.84
N ARG A 6 14.25 -46.64 -20.19
CA ARG A 6 13.81 -46.77 -18.80
C ARG A 6 14.84 -46.21 -17.82
N LEU A 7 16.13 -46.43 -18.11
CA LEU A 7 17.21 -45.87 -17.31
C LEU A 7 17.21 -44.34 -17.36
N PHE A 8 16.96 -43.76 -18.54
CA PHE A 8 16.92 -42.30 -18.71
C PHE A 8 15.75 -41.64 -17.97
N SER A 9 14.54 -42.24 -17.98
CA SER A 9 13.40 -41.70 -17.23
C SER A 9 13.60 -41.79 -15.72
N VAL A 10 14.23 -42.86 -15.20
CA VAL A 10 14.54 -42.97 -13.78
C VAL A 10 15.61 -41.94 -13.38
N LEU A 11 16.67 -41.78 -14.18
CA LEU A 11 17.70 -40.77 -13.95
C LEU A 11 17.16 -39.34 -13.96
N LEU A 12 16.21 -39.04 -14.85
CA LEU A 12 15.61 -37.71 -14.95
C LEU A 12 14.70 -37.39 -13.75
N VAL A 13 13.93 -38.37 -13.25
CA VAL A 13 13.14 -38.19 -12.02
C VAL A 13 14.06 -38.05 -10.80
N LEU A 14 15.14 -38.85 -10.73
CA LEU A 14 16.12 -38.74 -9.64
C LEU A 14 16.86 -37.40 -9.67
N SER A 15 17.20 -36.88 -10.86
CA SER A 15 17.87 -35.58 -10.98
C SER A 15 16.95 -34.43 -10.60
N LEU A 16 15.67 -34.49 -10.98
CA LEU A 16 14.66 -33.49 -10.56
C LEU A 16 14.44 -33.52 -9.05
N PHE A 17 14.44 -34.70 -8.43
CA PHE A 17 14.34 -34.84 -6.98
C PHE A 17 15.58 -34.29 -6.26
N LEU A 18 16.78 -34.63 -6.75
CA LEU A 18 18.05 -34.13 -6.19
C LEU A 18 18.20 -32.60 -6.37
N LEU A 19 17.78 -32.04 -7.51
CA LEU A 19 17.72 -30.60 -7.75
C LEU A 19 16.75 -29.89 -6.80
N SER A 20 15.61 -30.52 -6.45
CA SER A 20 14.68 -29.93 -5.49
C SER A 20 15.22 -29.93 -4.05
N THR A 21 16.09 -30.90 -3.71
CA THR A 21 16.71 -30.96 -2.37
C THR A 21 17.99 -30.11 -2.26
N SER A 22 18.72 -29.87 -3.35
CA SER A 22 19.92 -29.03 -3.33
C SER A 22 19.59 -27.54 -3.12
N VAL A 23 18.44 -27.08 -3.63
CA VAL A 23 17.95 -25.70 -3.39
C VAL A 23 17.66 -25.44 -1.91
N ILE A 24 17.48 -26.48 -1.09
CA ILE A 24 17.24 -26.35 0.36
C ILE A 24 18.57 -26.20 1.14
N ALA A 25 19.69 -26.71 0.62
CA ALA A 25 20.98 -26.68 1.30
C ALA A 25 21.74 -25.34 1.10
N GLU A 26 21.49 -24.62 0.01
CA GLU A 26 22.06 -23.28 -0.27
C GLU A 26 21.35 -22.13 0.48
N LEU A 27 20.30 -22.43 1.25
CA LEU A 27 19.57 -21.46 2.08
C LEU A 27 20.07 -21.39 3.54
N LEU A 28 21.15 -22.10 3.89
CA LEU A 28 21.84 -21.88 5.15
C LEU A 28 23.00 -20.92 4.90
N PRO A 29 22.84 -19.61 5.15
CA PRO A 29 23.93 -18.64 4.99
C PRO A 29 25.11 -19.01 5.90
N GLU A 30 26.32 -18.78 5.40
CA GLU A 30 27.55 -18.75 6.19
C GLU A 30 27.38 -17.86 7.44
N PRO A 31 28.14 -18.10 8.53
CA PRO A 31 27.86 -17.52 9.84
C PRO A 31 28.12 -16.01 9.87
N GLY A 32 27.13 -15.24 9.45
CA GLY A 32 27.05 -13.78 9.53
C GLY A 32 25.67 -13.35 9.05
N PHE A 33 24.82 -12.85 9.96
CA PHE A 33 23.53 -12.29 9.59
C PHE A 33 23.76 -10.90 9.02
N TYR A 34 23.36 -10.68 7.77
CA TYR A 34 23.50 -9.38 7.13
C TYR A 34 22.60 -8.34 7.80
N CYS A 35 23.13 -7.14 8.03
CA CYS A 35 22.40 -6.06 8.67
C CYS A 35 22.73 -4.71 8.01
N SER A 36 21.73 -3.85 7.97
CA SER A 36 21.86 -2.44 7.56
C SER A 36 21.72 -1.48 8.74
N SER A 37 21.24 -1.97 9.89
CA SER A 37 21.12 -1.21 11.14
C SER A 37 21.08 -2.15 12.35
N ASP A 38 21.36 -1.61 13.53
CA ASP A 38 21.32 -2.33 14.81
C ASP A 38 19.93 -2.94 15.07
N GLN A 39 18.86 -2.27 14.64
CA GLN A 39 17.49 -2.75 14.83
C GLN A 39 17.21 -4.06 14.08
N VAL A 40 17.77 -4.22 12.87
CA VAL A 40 17.65 -5.47 12.11
C VAL A 40 18.31 -6.63 12.85
N CYS A 41 19.44 -6.38 13.53
CA CYS A 41 20.11 -7.40 14.33
C CYS A 41 19.30 -7.80 15.56
N VAL A 42 18.68 -6.84 16.26
CA VAL A 42 17.81 -7.11 17.41
C VAL A 42 16.61 -7.96 16.99
N GLU A 43 15.83 -7.51 16.00
CA GLU A 43 14.62 -8.21 15.52
C GLU A 43 14.94 -9.62 14.99
N THR A 44 16.04 -9.77 14.25
CA THR A 44 16.47 -11.08 13.74
C THR A 44 16.93 -11.98 14.88
N SER A 45 17.60 -11.44 15.90
CA SER A 45 18.07 -12.23 17.04
C SER A 45 16.91 -12.72 17.92
N GLU A 46 15.88 -11.90 18.13
CA GLU A 46 14.66 -12.29 18.86
C GLU A 46 13.92 -13.44 18.15
N MET A 47 13.73 -13.31 16.83
CA MET A 47 13.09 -14.35 16.02
C MET A 47 13.86 -15.68 16.10
N LEU A 48 15.19 -15.64 15.99
CA LEU A 48 16.02 -16.85 16.00
C LEU A 48 16.13 -17.48 17.40
N MET A 49 16.02 -16.69 18.48
CA MET A 49 15.92 -17.20 19.85
C MET A 49 14.58 -17.92 20.06
N GLU A 50 13.48 -17.43 19.49
CA GLU A 50 12.17 -18.09 19.55
C GLU A 50 12.19 -19.48 18.87
N PHE A 51 12.93 -19.61 17.77
CA PHE A 51 13.15 -20.89 17.08
C PHE A 51 14.27 -21.76 17.71
N GLY A 52 14.93 -21.29 18.77
CA GLY A 52 16.02 -22.01 19.45
C GLY A 52 17.28 -22.20 18.61
N ILE A 53 17.49 -21.35 17.60
CA ILE A 53 18.62 -21.43 16.66
C ILE A 53 19.88 -20.78 17.26
N ILE A 54 19.70 -19.71 18.04
CA ILE A 54 20.78 -19.01 18.75
C ILE A 54 20.42 -18.84 20.23
N THR A 55 21.42 -18.64 21.09
CA THR A 55 21.26 -18.51 22.55
C THR A 55 21.77 -17.18 23.12
N LYS A 56 22.22 -16.27 22.25
CA LYS A 56 22.74 -14.95 22.62
C LYS A 56 22.09 -13.88 21.74
N GLU A 57 21.80 -12.72 22.33
CA GLU A 57 21.40 -11.52 21.60
C GLU A 57 22.59 -10.93 20.82
N TYR A 58 22.30 -10.43 19.62
CA TYR A 58 23.26 -9.73 18.78
C TYR A 58 22.73 -8.31 18.55
N PRO A 59 23.01 -7.34 19.44
CA PRO A 59 22.32 -6.05 19.40
C PRO A 59 22.91 -5.05 18.41
N LEU A 60 24.07 -5.34 17.81
CA LEU A 60 24.84 -4.37 17.04
C LEU A 60 25.17 -4.89 15.64
N CYS A 61 25.00 -3.99 14.67
CA CYS A 61 25.39 -4.16 13.29
C CYS A 61 26.75 -3.53 13.04
N ASP A 62 27.74 -4.32 12.61
CA ASP A 62 28.98 -3.76 12.10
C ASP A 62 28.76 -3.25 10.67
N LEU A 63 28.51 -1.95 10.52
CA LEU A 63 28.28 -1.30 9.22
C LEU A 63 29.44 -1.46 8.23
N ALA A 64 30.65 -1.82 8.69
CA ALA A 64 31.79 -2.04 7.80
C ALA A 64 31.78 -3.44 7.17
N THR A 65 31.26 -4.44 7.89
CA THR A 65 31.13 -5.82 7.40
C THR A 65 29.70 -6.19 7.02
N GLU A 66 28.74 -5.31 7.31
CA GLU A 66 27.29 -5.53 7.23
C GLU A 66 26.85 -6.78 8.00
N THR A 67 27.51 -7.13 9.12
CA THR A 67 27.16 -8.33 9.91
C THR A 67 26.85 -8.04 11.38
N CYS A 68 25.88 -8.78 11.94
CA CYS A 68 25.53 -8.68 13.35
C CYS A 68 26.57 -9.38 14.25
N TYR A 69 26.98 -8.74 15.35
CA TYR A 69 27.91 -9.33 16.31
C TYR A 69 27.50 -9.09 17.78
N SER A 70 27.94 -9.98 18.67
CA SER A 70 27.67 -9.93 20.11
C SER A 70 28.83 -9.20 20.81
N GLN A 71 28.53 -8.13 21.54
CA GLN A 71 29.53 -7.40 22.31
C GLN A 71 29.71 -8.05 23.69
N ASP A 72 30.67 -8.95 23.83
CA ASP A 72 31.06 -9.45 25.15
C ASP A 72 32.01 -8.42 25.80
N THR A 73 31.55 -7.35 26.48
CA THR A 73 32.48 -6.46 27.22
C THR A 73 31.94 -5.66 28.43
N PRO A 74 32.82 -5.34 29.43
CA PRO A 74 32.47 -4.86 30.78
C PRO A 74 32.31 -3.33 30.93
N VAL A 75 31.47 -2.92 31.90
CA VAL A 75 31.01 -1.55 32.18
C VAL A 75 32.10 -0.67 32.84
N ILE A 76 32.26 0.59 32.37
CA ILE A 76 33.02 1.66 33.05
C ILE A 76 32.17 2.95 33.14
N THR A 77 32.13 3.58 34.31
CA THR A 77 31.32 4.77 34.66
C THR A 77 32.16 6.06 34.74
N GLN A 78 31.65 7.22 34.28
CA GLN A 78 32.26 8.55 34.48
C GLN A 78 31.24 9.66 34.82
N THR A 79 31.69 10.68 35.57
CA THR A 79 30.96 11.85 36.12
C THR A 79 31.56 13.19 35.66
N ILE A 80 30.76 14.28 35.63
CA ILE A 80 31.12 15.65 35.15
C ILE A 80 30.77 16.75 36.19
N PRO A 81 31.55 17.86 36.36
CA PRO A 81 31.22 19.02 37.23
C PRO A 81 31.05 20.39 36.52
N THR A 82 30.47 21.39 37.22
CA THR A 82 30.21 22.79 36.75
C THR A 82 30.52 23.89 37.81
N THR A 83 30.92 25.11 37.40
CA THR A 83 31.19 26.28 38.29
C THR A 83 30.95 27.64 37.57
N ILE A 84 30.48 28.69 38.29
CA ILE A 84 30.24 30.08 37.81
C ILE A 84 30.68 31.12 38.88
N THR A 85 31.06 32.37 38.51
CA THR A 85 31.58 33.45 39.39
C THR A 85 30.99 34.86 39.04
N ASN A 86 30.88 35.80 40.01
CA ASN A 86 30.36 37.19 39.90
C ASN A 86 31.31 38.24 40.55
N THR A 87 31.18 39.55 40.21
CA THR A 87 32.06 40.69 40.66
C THR A 87 31.29 42.00 40.94
N THR A 88 31.76 42.85 41.88
CA THR A 88 31.15 44.16 42.31
C THR A 88 32.21 45.26 42.59
N ASN A 89 31.89 46.56 42.40
CA ASN A 89 32.77 47.75 42.57
C ASN A 89 32.27 48.79 43.62
N ASN A 90 33.16 49.70 44.08
CA ASN A 90 33.06 50.58 45.27
C ASN A 90 33.43 52.08 44.96
N ILE A 91 32.94 53.08 45.73
CA ILE A 91 33.23 54.54 45.58
C ILE A 91 33.50 55.24 46.95
N THR A 92 34.32 56.31 46.98
CA THR A 92 34.84 57.03 48.18
C THR A 92 34.55 58.56 48.17
N ASN A 93 34.44 59.20 49.35
CA ASN A 93 34.15 60.64 49.60
C ASN A 93 35.36 61.44 50.16
N VAL A 94 35.37 62.78 50.00
CA VAL A 94 36.40 63.73 50.52
C VAL A 94 35.77 64.92 51.29
N THR A 95 36.48 65.38 52.33
CA THR A 95 36.11 66.35 53.39
C THR A 95 36.72 67.75 53.18
N ALA A 96 36.09 68.84 53.67
CA ALA A 96 36.56 70.23 53.61
C ALA A 96 36.63 70.95 54.98
N THR A 97 37.47 71.99 55.08
CA THR A 97 37.76 72.83 56.29
C THR A 97 37.58 74.33 55.95
N PRO A 98 37.21 75.24 56.88
CA PRO A 98 36.76 76.62 56.56
C PRO A 98 37.75 77.74 56.95
N VAL A 99 37.66 78.91 56.27
CA VAL A 99 38.31 80.19 56.66
C VAL A 99 37.37 81.39 56.37
N THR A 100 37.32 82.33 57.31
CA THR A 100 36.46 83.54 57.38
C THR A 100 37.13 84.78 56.77
N SER A 101 36.41 85.62 56.01
CA SER A 101 36.83 87.00 55.66
C SER A 101 35.66 87.92 55.28
N THR A 102 35.82 89.20 55.63
CA THR A 102 34.96 90.39 55.49
C THR A 102 34.25 90.55 54.13
N VAL A 103 32.93 90.77 54.18
CA VAL A 103 32.03 90.85 53.01
C VAL A 103 32.06 92.25 52.40
N SER A 104 32.59 92.37 51.18
CA SER A 104 32.42 93.52 50.29
C SER A 104 30.96 93.56 49.78
N THR A 105 30.38 94.75 49.60
CA THR A 105 29.04 94.93 48.99
C THR A 105 28.93 94.29 47.60
N ASP A 106 30.04 94.17 46.87
CA ASP A 106 30.08 93.45 45.60
C ASP A 106 29.96 91.93 45.80
N THR A 107 30.54 91.39 46.88
CA THR A 107 30.35 89.99 47.29
C THR A 107 28.90 89.73 47.67
N PHE A 108 28.24 90.68 48.34
CA PHE A 108 26.83 90.55 48.69
C PHE A 108 25.90 90.55 47.46
N ASN A 109 26.14 91.44 46.49
CA ASN A 109 25.38 91.44 45.23
C ASN A 109 25.64 90.19 44.38
N SER A 110 26.87 89.67 44.40
CA SER A 110 27.20 88.38 43.78
C SER A 110 26.45 87.23 44.45
N GLN A 111 26.37 87.22 45.79
CA GLN A 111 25.62 86.21 46.55
C GLN A 111 24.12 86.29 46.28
N ILE A 112 23.54 87.49 46.15
CA ILE A 112 22.13 87.66 45.78
C ILE A 112 21.87 87.12 44.37
N THR A 113 22.76 87.41 43.43
CA THR A 113 22.62 86.92 42.04
C THR A 113 22.75 85.40 41.99
N GLN A 114 23.71 84.83 42.74
CA GLN A 114 23.88 83.39 42.88
C GLN A 114 22.66 82.73 43.53
N LEU A 115 22.11 83.33 44.60
CA LEU A 115 20.92 82.84 45.28
C LEU A 115 19.69 82.87 44.36
N LYS A 116 19.54 83.91 43.54
CA LYS A 116 18.49 84.01 42.53
C LYS A 116 18.63 82.92 41.45
N GLY A 117 19.87 82.64 41.03
CA GLY A 117 20.17 81.52 40.13
C GLY A 117 19.81 80.16 40.75
N GLN A 118 20.21 79.93 42.01
CA GLN A 118 19.86 78.71 42.75
C GLN A 118 18.35 78.55 42.94
N MET A 119 17.62 79.64 43.16
CA MET A 119 16.15 79.63 43.22
C MET A 119 15.51 79.23 41.89
N GLN A 120 16.02 79.72 40.76
CA GLN A 120 15.53 79.32 39.44
C GLN A 120 15.84 77.84 39.14
N GLU A 121 17.04 77.38 39.52
CA GLU A 121 17.41 75.97 39.40
C GLU A 121 16.51 75.07 40.28
N LEU A 122 16.25 75.48 41.52
CA LEU A 122 15.37 74.76 42.43
C LEU A 122 13.93 74.72 41.89
N THR A 123 13.43 75.83 41.35
CA THR A 123 12.11 75.88 40.69
C THR A 123 12.04 74.88 39.53
N THR A 124 13.11 74.81 38.73
CA THR A 124 13.19 73.85 37.61
C THR A 124 13.21 72.40 38.10
N LYS A 125 13.96 72.12 39.17
CA LYS A 125 14.00 70.79 39.81
C LYS A 125 12.65 70.39 40.40
N VAL A 126 11.94 71.33 41.04
CA VAL A 126 10.59 71.09 41.59
C VAL A 126 9.60 70.75 40.46
N ASN A 127 9.60 71.53 39.37
CA ASN A 127 8.74 71.25 38.22
C ASN A 127 9.07 69.88 37.57
N SER A 128 10.34 69.49 37.53
CA SER A 128 10.77 68.17 37.05
C SER A 128 10.36 67.02 37.97
N LEU A 129 10.36 67.25 39.29
CA LEU A 129 9.90 66.28 40.29
C LEU A 129 8.38 66.11 40.21
N GLU A 130 7.63 67.20 40.04
CA GLU A 130 6.18 67.19 39.84
C GLU A 130 5.80 66.44 38.55
N GLY A 131 6.55 66.64 37.47
CA GLY A 131 6.40 65.84 36.25
C GLY A 131 6.68 64.34 36.46
N SER A 132 7.69 64.00 37.26
CA SER A 132 8.00 62.60 37.61
C SER A 132 6.90 61.95 38.46
N ASP A 133 6.26 62.71 39.34
CA ASP A 133 5.14 62.23 40.15
C ASP A 133 3.92 61.89 39.28
N GLN A 134 3.62 62.71 38.28
CA GLN A 134 2.55 62.43 37.31
C GLN A 134 2.83 61.14 36.51
N VAL A 135 4.07 60.92 36.08
CA VAL A 135 4.45 59.68 35.38
C VAL A 135 4.32 58.46 36.31
N THR A 136 4.71 58.59 37.57
CA THR A 136 4.59 57.52 38.57
C THR A 136 3.12 57.18 38.84
N GLN A 137 2.24 58.18 38.91
CA GLN A 137 0.79 57.95 39.04
C GLN A 137 0.21 57.24 37.81
N GLN A 138 0.64 57.59 36.60
CA GLN A 138 0.24 56.88 35.37
C GLN A 138 0.71 55.43 35.37
N GLN A 139 1.94 55.16 35.82
CA GLN A 139 2.46 53.79 35.94
C GLN A 139 1.67 52.96 36.98
N LEU A 140 1.28 53.56 38.11
CA LEU A 140 0.43 52.92 39.12
C LEU A 140 -0.96 52.57 38.58
N GLN A 141 -1.56 53.45 37.77
CA GLN A 141 -2.82 53.16 37.10
C GLN A 141 -2.69 52.01 36.09
N GLY A 142 -1.58 51.96 35.34
CA GLY A 142 -1.26 50.84 34.44
C GLY A 142 -1.16 49.52 35.18
N LEU A 143 -0.37 49.47 36.26
CA LEU A 143 -0.23 48.29 37.12
C LEU A 143 -1.56 47.80 37.71
N ASN A 144 -2.46 48.72 38.05
CA ASN A 144 -3.78 48.36 38.56
C ASN A 144 -4.66 47.70 37.48
N ASN A 145 -4.56 48.16 36.23
CA ASN A 145 -5.25 47.53 35.10
C ASN A 145 -4.67 46.15 34.79
N ASP A 146 -3.34 46.00 34.85
CA ASP A 146 -2.66 44.72 34.65
C ASP A 146 -3.08 43.70 35.73
N LEU A 147 -3.18 44.13 37.00
CA LEU A 147 -3.66 43.28 38.09
C LEU A 147 -5.11 42.83 37.88
N GLN A 148 -5.99 43.70 37.38
CA GLN A 148 -7.36 43.31 37.04
C GLN A 148 -7.40 42.30 35.90
N SER A 149 -6.56 42.47 34.87
CA SER A 149 -6.46 41.51 33.78
C SER A 149 -5.95 40.15 34.26
N ILE A 150 -4.96 40.12 35.15
CA ILE A 150 -4.43 38.88 35.73
C ILE A 150 -5.51 38.17 36.56
N ALA A 151 -6.33 38.91 37.30
CA ALA A 151 -7.43 38.32 38.08
C ALA A 151 -8.46 37.61 37.18
N VAL A 152 -8.76 38.17 35.99
CA VAL A 152 -9.62 37.52 34.98
C VAL A 152 -8.96 36.25 34.44
N SER A 153 -7.68 36.30 34.07
CA SER A 153 -6.96 35.11 33.58
C SER A 153 -6.87 33.97 34.61
N ILE A 154 -6.83 34.29 35.91
CA ILE A 154 -6.87 33.27 36.99
C ILE A 154 -8.23 32.57 37.02
N GLN A 155 -9.31 33.27 36.72
CA GLN A 155 -10.66 32.70 36.66
C GLN A 155 -10.80 31.73 35.47
N ASP A 156 -10.19 32.05 34.34
CA ASP A 156 -10.13 31.15 33.17
C ASP A 156 -9.33 29.89 33.47
N ILE A 157 -8.21 29.99 34.21
CA ILE A 157 -7.41 28.82 34.64
C ILE A 157 -8.23 27.87 35.54
N GLN A 158 -9.14 28.40 36.36
CA GLN A 158 -10.03 27.55 37.16
C GLN A 158 -11.02 26.75 36.31
N SER A 159 -11.46 27.30 35.17
CA SER A 159 -12.29 26.56 34.20
C SER A 159 -11.52 25.42 33.52
N VAL A 160 -10.24 25.64 33.20
CA VAL A 160 -9.35 24.59 32.64
C VAL A 160 -9.15 23.43 33.61
N LYS A 161 -9.19 23.67 34.93
CA LYS A 161 -9.12 22.60 35.95
C LYS A 161 -10.37 21.72 35.96
N SER A 162 -11.55 22.28 35.66
CA SER A 162 -12.79 21.52 35.46
C SER A 162 -12.67 20.63 34.22
N ASP A 163 -12.15 21.18 33.11
CA ASP A 163 -11.98 20.44 31.87
C ASP A 163 -10.93 19.32 32.00
N LEU A 164 -9.85 19.55 32.75
CA LEU A 164 -8.85 18.52 33.08
C LEU A 164 -9.44 17.32 33.84
N ASN A 165 -10.39 17.54 34.74
CA ASN A 165 -11.08 16.45 35.42
C ASN A 165 -11.95 15.63 34.45
N SER A 166 -12.56 16.28 33.45
CA SER A 166 -13.30 15.58 32.39
C SER A 166 -12.38 14.77 31.47
N ILE A 167 -11.19 15.31 31.15
CA ILE A 167 -10.18 14.64 30.33
C ILE A 167 -9.61 13.42 31.07
N SER A 168 -9.39 13.49 32.38
CA SER A 168 -8.91 12.35 33.18
C SER A 168 -9.91 11.18 33.18
N VAL A 169 -11.22 11.46 33.17
CA VAL A 169 -12.26 10.43 33.05
C VAL A 169 -12.31 9.86 31.64
N GLY A 170 -12.14 10.71 30.62
CA GLY A 170 -12.00 10.27 29.23
C GLY A 170 -10.77 9.41 28.98
N LEU A 171 -9.64 9.71 29.64
CA LEU A 171 -8.38 8.97 29.52
C LEU A 171 -8.48 7.57 30.15
N ALA A 172 -9.20 7.43 31.27
CA ALA A 172 -9.49 6.13 31.87
C ALA A 172 -10.36 5.25 30.96
N GLY A 173 -11.36 5.85 30.31
CA GLY A 173 -12.15 5.16 29.27
C GLY A 173 -11.31 4.79 28.04
N LEU A 174 -10.35 5.64 27.66
CA LEU A 174 -9.40 5.34 26.57
C LEU A 174 -8.44 4.20 26.94
N GLN A 175 -8.00 4.10 28.19
CA GLN A 175 -7.12 3.03 28.64
C GLN A 175 -7.85 1.68 28.72
N GLU A 176 -9.11 1.67 29.14
CA GLU A 176 -10.00 0.50 29.03
C GLU A 176 -10.19 0.09 27.55
N GLY A 177 -10.46 1.08 26.69
CA GLY A 177 -10.59 0.87 25.25
C GLY A 177 -9.31 0.38 24.57
N LEU A 178 -8.14 0.86 24.99
CA LEU A 178 -6.83 0.39 24.49
C LEU A 178 -6.52 -1.03 24.94
N ASN A 179 -6.85 -1.40 26.19
CA ASN A 179 -6.71 -2.78 26.67
C ASN A 179 -7.63 -3.74 25.90
N GLN A 180 -8.86 -3.30 25.60
CA GLN A 180 -9.80 -4.06 24.79
C GLN A 180 -9.33 -4.18 23.33
N THR A 181 -8.83 -3.08 22.74
CA THR A 181 -8.31 -3.07 21.36
C THR A 181 -7.02 -3.90 21.25
N SER A 182 -6.17 -3.91 22.27
CA SER A 182 -4.98 -4.77 22.35
C SER A 182 -5.35 -6.25 22.42
N ALA A 183 -6.39 -6.61 23.18
CA ALA A 183 -6.92 -7.97 23.20
C ALA A 183 -7.53 -8.39 21.85
N GLU A 184 -8.21 -7.46 21.16
CA GLU A 184 -8.72 -7.67 19.80
C GLU A 184 -7.59 -7.77 18.75
N LEU A 185 -6.52 -6.99 18.89
CA LEU A 185 -5.32 -7.08 18.04
C LEU A 185 -4.60 -8.42 18.20
N ASN A 186 -4.41 -8.89 19.43
CA ASN A 186 -3.81 -10.21 19.68
C ASN A 186 -4.65 -11.36 19.07
N THR A 187 -5.99 -11.24 19.11
CA THR A 187 -6.87 -12.24 18.47
C THR A 187 -6.90 -12.12 16.95
N VAL A 188 -6.75 -10.90 16.40
CA VAL A 188 -6.61 -10.68 14.94
C VAL A 188 -5.27 -11.19 14.44
N GLU A 189 -4.18 -10.98 15.17
CA GLU A 189 -2.85 -11.49 14.84
C GLU A 189 -2.80 -13.01 14.90
N GLU A 190 -3.39 -13.63 15.93
CA GLU A 190 -3.52 -15.08 16.02
C GLU A 190 -4.38 -15.65 14.86
N THR A 191 -5.43 -14.95 14.44
CA THR A 191 -6.26 -15.38 13.30
C THR A 191 -5.60 -15.14 11.94
N LEU A 192 -4.77 -14.11 11.80
CA LEU A 192 -3.93 -13.87 10.62
C LEU A 192 -2.81 -14.91 10.50
N ALA A 193 -2.12 -15.22 11.59
CA ALA A 193 -1.12 -16.29 11.64
C ALA A 193 -1.75 -17.65 11.31
N LYS A 194 -2.94 -17.95 11.86
CA LYS A 194 -3.71 -19.16 11.50
C LYS A 194 -4.15 -19.16 10.03
N LYS A 195 -4.53 -18.02 9.45
CA LYS A 195 -4.88 -17.91 8.01
C LYS A 195 -3.66 -18.09 7.11
N ALA A 196 -2.52 -17.50 7.45
CA ALA A 196 -1.27 -17.66 6.71
C ALA A 196 -0.78 -19.11 6.73
N ALA A 197 -0.78 -19.75 7.91
CA ALA A 197 -0.46 -21.16 8.06
C ALA A 197 -1.43 -22.07 7.28
N ARG A 198 -2.73 -21.77 7.31
CA ARG A 198 -3.74 -22.51 6.54
C ARG A 198 -3.56 -22.35 5.03
N ASN A 199 -3.21 -21.17 4.54
CA ASN A 199 -2.96 -20.95 3.12
C ASN A 199 -1.69 -21.70 2.66
N LYS A 200 -0.62 -21.67 3.46
CA LYS A 200 0.60 -22.45 3.22
C LYS A 200 0.32 -23.96 3.23
N MET A 201 -0.52 -24.43 4.15
CA MET A 201 -0.96 -25.83 4.22
C MET A 201 -1.79 -26.24 2.99
N LEU A 202 -2.74 -25.40 2.55
CA LEU A 202 -3.56 -25.68 1.36
C LEU A 202 -2.71 -25.75 0.08
N LEU A 203 -1.73 -24.85 -0.05
CA LEU A 203 -0.81 -24.84 -1.19
C LEU A 203 0.05 -26.12 -1.22
N TRP A 204 0.56 -26.55 -0.05
CA TRP A 204 1.28 -27.81 0.10
C TRP A 204 0.41 -29.03 -0.24
N MET A 205 -0.85 -29.06 0.23
CA MET A 205 -1.79 -30.13 -0.09
C MET A 205 -2.09 -30.20 -1.59
N GLY A 206 -2.24 -29.05 -2.24
CA GLY A 206 -2.42 -28.94 -3.69
C GLY A 206 -1.23 -29.51 -4.47
N PHE A 207 0.00 -29.20 -4.03
CA PHE A 207 1.22 -29.73 -4.63
C PHE A 207 1.31 -31.26 -4.50
N VAL A 208 1.04 -31.80 -3.31
CA VAL A 208 1.03 -33.26 -3.06
C VAL A 208 -0.01 -33.95 -3.93
N PHE A 209 -1.22 -33.38 -4.06
CA PHE A 209 -2.27 -33.95 -4.88
C PHE A 209 -1.90 -34.00 -6.37
N LEU A 210 -1.27 -32.93 -6.88
CA LEU A 210 -0.78 -32.87 -8.25
C LEU A 210 0.30 -33.94 -8.51
N LEU A 211 1.21 -34.14 -7.54
CA LEU A 211 2.26 -35.16 -7.61
C LEU A 211 1.66 -36.57 -7.66
N LEU A 212 0.61 -36.85 -6.87
CA LEU A 212 -0.12 -38.11 -6.91
C LEU A 212 -0.81 -38.36 -8.26
N ILE A 213 -1.40 -37.33 -8.87
CA ILE A 213 -2.01 -37.45 -10.21
C ILE A 213 -0.95 -37.82 -11.26
N VAL A 214 0.20 -37.15 -11.24
CA VAL A 214 1.30 -37.43 -12.18
C VAL A 214 1.82 -38.86 -11.98
N MET A 215 2.09 -39.27 -10.74
CA MET A 215 2.53 -40.63 -10.42
C MET A 215 1.50 -41.69 -10.82
N GLY A 216 0.21 -41.42 -10.60
CA GLY A 216 -0.89 -42.28 -11.03
C GLY A 216 -0.95 -42.43 -12.55
N GLY A 217 -0.81 -41.31 -13.28
CA GLY A 217 -0.78 -41.29 -14.75
C GLY A 217 0.39 -42.07 -15.34
N VAL A 218 1.59 -41.91 -14.77
CA VAL A 218 2.80 -42.66 -15.18
C VAL A 218 2.65 -44.15 -14.87
N SER A 219 2.16 -44.50 -13.68
CA SER A 219 1.93 -45.90 -13.29
C SER A 219 0.90 -46.57 -14.20
N TYR A 220 -0.21 -45.89 -14.51
CA TYR A 220 -1.21 -46.36 -15.47
C TYR A 220 -0.64 -46.53 -16.88
N TYR A 221 0.19 -45.59 -17.34
CA TYR A 221 0.83 -45.67 -18.66
C TYR A 221 1.82 -46.85 -18.76
N ILE A 222 2.61 -47.11 -17.72
CA ILE A 222 3.56 -48.24 -17.68
C ILE A 222 2.81 -49.58 -17.60
N LEU A 223 1.74 -49.66 -16.80
CA LEU A 223 0.91 -50.86 -16.69
C LEU A 223 0.14 -51.14 -17.99
N SER A 224 -0.36 -50.10 -18.66
CA SER A 224 -1.05 -50.24 -19.95
C SER A 224 -0.12 -50.55 -21.14
N GLN A 225 1.20 -50.29 -21.01
CA GLN A 225 2.20 -50.70 -22.00
C GLN A 225 2.57 -52.20 -21.94
N LYS A 226 2.24 -52.92 -20.86
CA LYS A 226 2.40 -54.38 -20.79
C LYS A 226 1.27 -55.11 -21.55
N ARG A 227 1.12 -54.85 -22.85
CA ARG A 227 0.37 -55.78 -23.73
C ARG A 227 1.35 -56.86 -24.19
N PRO A 228 1.21 -58.13 -23.73
CA PRO A 228 2.21 -59.17 -23.97
C PRO A 228 2.23 -59.70 -25.41
N PHE A 229 1.23 -59.41 -26.23
CA PHE A 229 1.18 -59.90 -27.60
C PHE A 229 1.70 -58.82 -28.56
N GLY A 230 2.89 -59.06 -29.11
CA GLY A 230 3.45 -58.26 -30.20
C GLY A 230 2.46 -58.15 -31.38
N ARG A 231 2.66 -57.16 -32.26
CA ARG A 231 1.79 -56.94 -33.44
C ARG A 231 1.46 -58.28 -34.11
N VAL A 232 0.17 -58.59 -34.30
CA VAL A 232 -0.26 -59.79 -35.04
C VAL A 232 0.44 -59.78 -36.39
N ASP A 233 1.08 -60.89 -36.76
CA ASP A 233 1.68 -61.02 -38.08
C ASP A 233 0.61 -60.70 -39.16
N PRO A 234 0.90 -59.81 -40.12
CA PRO A 234 -0.03 -59.46 -41.19
C PRO A 234 -0.63 -60.69 -41.90
N LYS A 235 0.13 -61.77 -42.05
CA LYS A 235 -0.34 -63.02 -42.66
C LYS A 235 -1.48 -63.66 -41.88
N VAL A 236 -1.39 -63.65 -40.56
CA VAL A 236 -2.41 -64.20 -39.66
C VAL A 236 -3.65 -63.32 -39.68
N THR A 237 -3.49 -61.99 -39.71
CA THR A 237 -4.64 -61.09 -39.86
C THR A 237 -5.36 -61.29 -41.20
N SER A 238 -4.60 -61.50 -42.28
CA SER A 238 -5.17 -61.79 -43.60
C SER A 238 -5.90 -63.13 -43.61
N TYR A 239 -5.29 -64.17 -43.02
CA TYR A 239 -5.88 -65.50 -42.88
C TYR A 239 -7.21 -65.43 -42.11
N ILE A 240 -7.21 -64.86 -40.91
CA ILE A 240 -8.43 -64.72 -40.08
C ILE A 240 -9.49 -63.89 -40.83
N SER A 241 -9.10 -62.78 -41.47
CA SER A 241 -10.03 -61.92 -42.22
C SER A 241 -10.68 -62.66 -43.40
N GLN A 242 -9.92 -63.51 -44.11
CA GLN A 242 -10.44 -64.32 -45.22
C GLN A 242 -11.49 -65.32 -44.73
N TYR A 243 -11.24 -66.03 -43.63
CA TYR A 243 -12.20 -66.99 -43.06
C TYR A 243 -13.44 -66.30 -42.51
N ILE A 244 -13.32 -65.13 -41.90
CA ILE A 244 -14.47 -64.31 -41.47
C ILE A 244 -15.33 -63.93 -42.69
N LYS A 245 -14.71 -63.53 -43.82
CA LYS A 245 -15.44 -63.20 -45.07
C LYS A 245 -16.15 -64.41 -45.66
N GLN A 246 -15.64 -65.62 -45.43
CA GLN A 246 -16.28 -66.88 -45.83
C GLN A 246 -17.38 -67.34 -44.84
N GLY A 247 -17.68 -66.56 -43.79
CA GLY A 247 -18.72 -66.86 -42.82
C GLY A 247 -18.32 -67.82 -41.70
N TRP A 248 -17.02 -68.14 -41.55
CA TRP A 248 -16.55 -69.05 -40.52
C TRP A 248 -16.61 -68.40 -39.14
N LYS A 249 -17.13 -69.13 -38.15
CA LYS A 249 -17.21 -68.67 -36.76
C LYS A 249 -15.90 -68.96 -36.01
N TYR A 250 -15.64 -68.18 -34.96
CA TYR A 250 -14.43 -68.26 -34.12
C TYR A 250 -13.97 -69.70 -33.77
N PRO A 251 -14.84 -70.65 -33.36
CA PRO A 251 -14.38 -72.00 -33.01
C PRO A 251 -13.63 -72.72 -34.13
N HIS A 252 -14.05 -72.56 -35.38
CA HIS A 252 -13.44 -73.21 -36.54
C HIS A 252 -12.09 -72.57 -36.89
N ILE A 253 -11.99 -71.25 -36.75
CA ILE A 253 -10.74 -70.50 -36.96
C ILE A 253 -9.75 -70.85 -35.85
N LYS A 254 -10.22 -70.94 -34.60
CA LYS A 254 -9.43 -71.37 -33.44
C LYS A 254 -8.85 -72.75 -33.65
N GLU A 255 -9.67 -73.74 -34.04
CA GLU A 255 -9.19 -75.10 -34.26
C GLU A 255 -8.08 -75.17 -35.32
N LYS A 256 -8.24 -74.46 -36.45
CA LYS A 256 -7.21 -74.42 -37.51
C LYS A 256 -5.91 -73.74 -37.09
N LEU A 257 -6.00 -72.67 -36.30
CA LEU A 257 -4.81 -72.00 -35.78
C LEU A 257 -4.13 -72.82 -34.67
N MET A 258 -4.90 -73.53 -33.83
CA MET A 258 -4.36 -74.48 -32.86
C MET A 258 -3.63 -75.63 -33.54
N GLN A 259 -4.17 -76.18 -34.63
CA GLN A 259 -3.48 -77.18 -35.47
C GLN A 259 -2.16 -76.65 -36.06
N SER A 260 -2.02 -75.33 -36.19
CA SER A 260 -0.81 -74.65 -36.68
C SER A 260 0.15 -74.24 -35.56
N GLY A 261 -0.08 -74.69 -34.32
CA GLY A 261 0.80 -74.47 -33.17
C GLY A 261 0.60 -73.15 -32.42
N TRP A 262 -0.48 -72.42 -32.67
CA TRP A 262 -0.79 -71.18 -31.94
C TRP A 262 -1.46 -71.48 -30.60
N SER A 263 -1.09 -70.71 -29.56
CA SER A 263 -1.76 -70.83 -28.26
C SER A 263 -3.18 -70.23 -28.32
N GLU A 264 -4.09 -70.76 -27.50
CA GLU A 264 -5.48 -70.29 -27.45
C GLU A 264 -5.58 -68.79 -27.14
N GLU A 265 -4.69 -68.27 -26.30
CA GLU A 265 -4.63 -66.86 -25.92
C GLU A 265 -4.21 -65.97 -27.10
N GLU A 266 -3.18 -66.37 -27.86
CA GLU A 266 -2.73 -65.67 -29.06
C GLU A 266 -3.80 -65.65 -30.15
N ILE A 267 -4.51 -66.78 -30.31
CA ILE A 267 -5.62 -66.91 -31.26
C ILE A 267 -6.75 -65.95 -30.89
N GLY A 268 -7.16 -65.95 -29.62
CA GLY A 268 -8.22 -65.09 -29.13
C GLY A 268 -7.88 -63.60 -29.30
N TRP A 269 -6.61 -63.25 -29.05
CA TRP A 269 -6.13 -61.89 -29.26
C TRP A 269 -6.06 -61.51 -30.74
N ALA A 270 -5.45 -62.36 -31.59
CA ALA A 270 -5.32 -62.13 -33.02
C ALA A 270 -6.68 -62.02 -33.72
N TYR A 271 -7.66 -62.82 -33.29
CA TYR A 271 -9.03 -62.76 -33.79
C TYR A 271 -9.71 -61.43 -33.44
N LYS A 272 -9.64 -61.01 -32.17
CA LYS A 272 -10.19 -59.71 -31.71
C LYS A 272 -9.56 -58.54 -32.45
N GLU A 273 -8.24 -58.54 -32.59
CA GLU A 273 -7.53 -57.45 -33.27
C GLU A 273 -7.83 -57.41 -34.77
N THR A 274 -7.97 -58.58 -35.41
CA THR A 274 -8.37 -58.69 -36.82
C THR A 274 -9.79 -58.19 -37.04
N ILE A 275 -10.76 -58.53 -36.18
CA ILE A 275 -12.14 -58.00 -36.25
C ILE A 275 -12.13 -56.49 -36.13
N LYS A 276 -11.40 -55.95 -35.14
CA LYS A 276 -11.30 -54.52 -34.92
C LYS A 276 -10.75 -53.79 -36.16
N LYS A 277 -9.70 -54.34 -36.77
CA LYS A 277 -9.11 -53.81 -38.00
C LYS A 277 -10.09 -53.87 -39.18
N ASN A 278 -10.76 -55.01 -39.39
CA ASN A 278 -11.76 -55.18 -40.44
C ASN A 278 -12.93 -54.19 -40.27
N TYR A 279 -13.39 -53.97 -39.04
CA TYR A 279 -14.46 -53.02 -38.74
C TYR A 279 -14.04 -51.56 -39.01
N GLN A 280 -12.82 -51.18 -38.63
CA GLN A 280 -12.26 -49.85 -38.95
C GLN A 280 -12.12 -49.64 -40.47
N GLU A 281 -11.67 -50.66 -41.20
CA GLU A 281 -11.60 -50.62 -42.67
C GLU A 281 -13.00 -50.51 -43.29
N TYR A 282 -13.99 -51.20 -42.71
CA TYR A 282 -15.39 -51.09 -43.12
C TYR A 282 -15.93 -49.67 -42.89
N GLN A 283 -15.75 -49.09 -41.70
CA GLN A 283 -16.18 -47.72 -41.38
C GLN A 283 -15.57 -46.69 -42.35
N LYS A 284 -14.27 -46.81 -42.65
CA LYS A 284 -13.59 -45.93 -43.61
C LYS A 284 -14.15 -46.05 -45.03
N LYS A 285 -14.63 -47.24 -45.42
CA LYS A 285 -15.25 -47.49 -46.73
C LYS A 285 -16.72 -47.09 -46.79
N SER A 286 -17.41 -47.07 -45.65
CA SER A 286 -18.85 -46.80 -45.56
C SER A 286 -19.19 -45.36 -45.17
N SER A 287 -18.24 -44.56 -44.71
CA SER A 287 -18.38 -43.10 -44.74
C SER A 287 -18.40 -42.63 -46.20
N PRO A 288 -19.51 -42.07 -46.70
CA PRO A 288 -19.59 -41.55 -48.06
C PRO A 288 -18.47 -40.54 -48.25
N SER A 289 -17.73 -40.68 -49.35
CA SER A 289 -16.60 -39.82 -49.67
C SER A 289 -17.07 -38.37 -49.77
N GLU A 290 -16.94 -37.65 -48.66
CA GLU A 290 -17.13 -36.21 -48.59
C GLU A 290 -16.12 -35.60 -49.56
N LYS A 291 -16.66 -34.90 -50.57
CA LYS A 291 -15.91 -34.23 -51.63
C LYS A 291 -14.75 -33.46 -50.99
N LYS A 292 -13.55 -33.84 -51.42
CA LYS A 292 -12.27 -33.27 -51.05
C LYS A 292 -12.21 -31.79 -51.46
N THR A 293 -12.71 -30.89 -50.62
CA THR A 293 -12.42 -29.46 -50.72
C THR A 293 -10.99 -29.26 -50.22
N ILE A 294 -10.14 -28.73 -51.11
CA ILE A 294 -8.73 -28.44 -50.85
C ILE A 294 -8.69 -27.28 -49.84
N GLY A 295 -8.38 -27.59 -48.59
CA GLY A 295 -8.01 -26.64 -47.54
C GLY A 295 -6.64 -27.03 -46.97
N PRO A 296 -5.80 -26.07 -46.55
CA PRO A 296 -4.38 -26.29 -46.31
C PRO A 296 -4.14 -27.16 -45.07
N THR A 297 -3.32 -28.20 -45.27
CA THR A 297 -2.47 -28.87 -44.27
C THR A 297 -3.12 -29.19 -42.92
N GLY A 298 -4.05 -30.15 -42.93
CA GLY A 298 -4.49 -30.86 -41.73
C GLY A 298 -3.39 -31.77 -41.18
N VAL A 299 -2.67 -31.27 -40.18
CA VAL A 299 -1.86 -32.10 -39.27
C VAL A 299 -2.83 -33.07 -38.60
N GLY A 300 -2.56 -34.38 -38.72
CA GLY A 300 -3.33 -35.45 -38.08
C GLY A 300 -3.34 -35.27 -36.56
N SER A 301 -4.34 -34.53 -36.08
CA SER A 301 -4.52 -34.18 -34.69
C SER A 301 -5.05 -35.40 -33.95
N ASP A 302 -4.13 -36.20 -33.40
CA ASP A 302 -4.43 -37.20 -32.37
C ASP A 302 -5.30 -36.51 -31.30
N ARG A 303 -6.59 -36.85 -31.28
CA ARG A 303 -7.60 -36.27 -30.38
C ARG A 303 -7.15 -36.28 -28.92
N ASN A 304 -6.34 -37.28 -28.55
CA ASN A 304 -5.76 -37.41 -27.22
C ASN A 304 -4.67 -36.34 -26.94
N LYS A 305 -3.86 -35.93 -27.93
CA LYS A 305 -2.89 -34.85 -27.76
C LYS A 305 -3.57 -33.50 -27.57
N VAL A 306 -4.68 -33.26 -28.28
CA VAL A 306 -5.47 -32.03 -28.11
C VAL A 306 -6.11 -31.95 -26.73
N ILE A 307 -6.67 -33.06 -26.22
CA ILE A 307 -7.24 -33.10 -24.87
C ILE A 307 -6.14 -32.86 -23.82
N THR A 308 -4.94 -33.45 -23.98
CA THR A 308 -3.83 -33.22 -23.05
C THR A 308 -3.35 -31.76 -23.07
N ILE A 309 -3.23 -31.14 -24.24
CA ILE A 309 -2.84 -29.73 -24.36
C ILE A 309 -3.91 -28.82 -23.72
N ALA A 310 -5.20 -29.12 -23.92
CA ALA A 310 -6.28 -28.36 -23.31
C ALA A 310 -6.26 -28.44 -21.77
N VAL A 311 -6.05 -29.64 -21.20
CA VAL A 311 -6.00 -29.82 -19.74
C VAL A 311 -4.77 -29.12 -19.12
N VAL A 312 -3.60 -29.22 -19.76
CA VAL A 312 -2.38 -28.54 -19.29
C VAL A 312 -2.52 -27.02 -19.40
N SER A 313 -3.15 -26.51 -20.46
CA SER A 313 -3.42 -25.08 -20.63
C SER A 313 -4.34 -24.54 -19.52
N VAL A 314 -5.39 -25.27 -19.15
CA VAL A 314 -6.32 -24.84 -18.08
C VAL A 314 -5.63 -24.82 -16.72
N LEU A 315 -4.79 -25.82 -16.42
CA LEU A 315 -4.03 -25.88 -15.17
C LEU A 315 -3.00 -24.74 -15.05
N LEU A 316 -2.33 -24.38 -16.15
CA LEU A 316 -1.40 -23.24 -16.17
C LEU A 316 -2.09 -21.90 -15.92
N VAL A 317 -3.28 -21.69 -16.50
CA VAL A 317 -4.06 -20.46 -16.29
C VAL A 317 -4.54 -20.36 -14.84
N ILE A 318 -5.03 -21.46 -14.25
CA ILE A 318 -5.42 -21.49 -12.83
C ILE A 318 -4.22 -21.23 -11.91
N GLY A 319 -3.04 -21.80 -12.24
CA GLY A 319 -1.80 -21.55 -11.51
C GLY A 319 -1.35 -20.08 -11.57
N ALA A 320 -1.43 -19.45 -12.74
CA ALA A 320 -1.07 -18.04 -12.92
C ALA A 320 -1.98 -17.10 -12.13
N ILE A 321 -3.30 -17.35 -12.12
CA ILE A 321 -4.27 -16.57 -11.33
C ILE A 321 -3.98 -16.64 -9.83
N LEU A 322 -3.57 -17.81 -9.32
CA LEU A 322 -3.22 -17.98 -7.91
C LEU A 322 -1.92 -17.26 -7.51
N ILE A 323 -0.96 -17.13 -8.43
CA ILE A 323 0.31 -16.41 -8.16
C ILE A 323 0.11 -14.89 -8.18
N ILE A 324 -0.72 -14.38 -9.10
CA ILE A 324 -0.96 -12.93 -9.24
C ILE A 324 -1.68 -12.37 -8.00
N ASN A 325 -2.55 -13.15 -7.36
CA ASN A 325 -3.23 -12.73 -6.14
C ASN A 325 -2.36 -12.79 -4.86
N GLY A 326 -1.13 -13.31 -4.93
CA GLY A 326 -0.26 -13.50 -3.77
C GLY A 326 0.85 -12.47 -3.59
N THR A 327 1.02 -11.50 -4.49
CA THR A 327 2.25 -10.67 -4.58
C THR A 327 2.05 -9.15 -4.42
N THR A 328 0.86 -8.66 -4.05
CA THR A 328 0.69 -7.23 -3.74
C THR A 328 1.13 -6.95 -2.31
N GLY A 329 2.11 -6.04 -2.12
CA GLY A 329 2.55 -5.56 -0.81
C GLY A 329 1.37 -5.07 0.03
N ASN A 330 1.36 -5.45 1.31
CA ASN A 330 0.25 -5.17 2.22
C ASN A 330 0.30 -3.70 2.67
N ALA A 331 -0.59 -2.85 2.16
CA ALA A 331 -0.94 -1.60 2.84
C ALA A 331 -1.76 -1.95 4.09
N ILE A 332 -1.37 -1.42 5.25
CA ILE A 332 -2.14 -1.59 6.49
C ILE A 332 -3.08 -0.39 6.61
N PHE A 333 -4.38 -0.63 6.45
CA PHE A 333 -5.40 0.38 6.65
C PHE A 333 -5.81 0.38 8.12
N PHE A 334 -5.53 1.47 8.83
CA PHE A 334 -6.02 1.64 10.19
C PHE A 334 -7.32 2.48 10.16
N GLN A 335 -8.35 1.98 10.85
CA GLN A 335 -9.54 2.79 11.15
C GLN A 335 -9.22 3.62 12.39
N LYS A 336 -9.07 4.93 12.22
CA LYS A 336 -8.87 5.85 13.34
C LYS A 336 -10.21 6.49 13.66
N PHE A 337 -10.74 6.13 14.83
CA PHE A 337 -11.90 6.80 15.39
C PHE A 337 -11.46 8.17 15.89
N ASN A 338 -11.92 9.23 15.22
CA ASN A 338 -11.73 10.58 15.74
C ASN A 338 -12.76 10.80 16.86
N THR A 339 -12.43 11.64 17.85
CA THR A 339 -13.30 11.91 19.03
C THR A 339 -14.68 12.49 18.67
N GLY A 340 -14.91 12.88 17.42
CA GLY A 340 -16.20 13.27 16.85
C GLY A 340 -17.04 12.14 16.23
N GLY A 341 -16.62 10.87 16.30
CA GLY A 341 -17.35 9.74 15.70
C GLY A 341 -17.16 9.57 14.19
N GLU A 342 -16.29 10.36 13.57
CA GLU A 342 -15.90 10.24 12.17
C GLU A 342 -14.85 9.12 12.01
N ILE A 343 -15.14 8.15 11.13
CA ILE A 343 -14.19 7.08 10.78
C ILE A 343 -13.27 7.63 9.71
N THR A 344 -12.05 7.98 10.10
CA THR A 344 -10.99 8.37 9.16
C THR A 344 -10.09 7.18 8.87
N TYR A 345 -9.81 6.91 7.60
CA TYR A 345 -8.85 5.89 7.20
C TYR A 345 -7.48 6.56 7.06
N GLY A 346 -6.55 6.22 7.96
CA GLY A 346 -5.16 6.65 7.87
C GLY A 346 -4.33 5.58 7.18
N VAL A 347 -3.57 5.97 6.15
CA VAL A 347 -2.50 5.14 5.58
C VAL A 347 -1.19 5.63 6.17
N GLU A 348 -0.46 4.77 6.87
CA GLU A 348 0.91 5.04 7.31
C GLU A 348 1.85 4.18 6.47
N CYS A 349 2.95 4.79 6.00
CA CYS A 349 3.93 4.13 5.16
C CYS A 349 5.20 3.89 5.96
N THR A 350 5.78 2.70 5.82
CA THR A 350 7.09 2.38 6.38
C THR A 350 8.19 2.75 5.40
N ALA A 351 9.26 3.36 5.90
CA ALA A 351 10.44 3.67 5.10
C ALA A 351 10.93 2.40 4.35
N PRO A 352 11.34 2.51 3.07
CA PRO A 352 11.57 3.74 2.29
C PRO A 352 10.34 4.25 1.54
N HIS A 353 9.11 3.90 1.97
CA HIS A 353 7.90 4.37 1.31
C HIS A 353 7.34 5.62 2.00
N VAL A 354 6.85 6.56 1.20
CA VAL A 354 6.09 7.73 1.65
C VAL A 354 4.64 7.64 1.17
N LEU A 355 3.75 8.43 1.78
CA LEU A 355 2.38 8.56 1.32
C LEU A 355 2.36 9.11 -0.11
N ASN A 356 1.59 8.47 -0.97
CA ASN A 356 1.33 9.03 -2.30
C ASN A 356 0.56 10.37 -2.17
N PRO A 357 0.55 11.23 -3.21
CA PRO A 357 -0.13 12.54 -3.14
C PRO A 357 -1.62 12.45 -2.79
N ASP A 358 -2.26 11.33 -3.13
CA ASP A 358 -3.67 11.04 -2.86
C ASP A 358 -3.94 10.57 -1.42
N LYS A 359 -2.88 10.29 -0.64
CA LYS A 359 -2.93 9.73 0.72
C LYS A 359 -3.71 8.41 0.83
N ASP A 360 -3.88 7.69 -0.27
CA ASP A 360 -4.62 6.41 -0.34
C ASP A 360 -3.71 5.19 -0.48
N GLY A 361 -2.38 5.41 -0.52
CA GLY A 361 -1.39 4.36 -0.59
C GLY A 361 0.03 4.86 -0.34
N CYS A 362 0.97 3.93 -0.44
CA CYS A 362 2.40 4.19 -0.25
C CYS A 362 3.12 4.09 -1.60
N CYS A 363 4.16 4.90 -1.76
CA CYS A 363 5.03 4.93 -2.93
C CYS A 363 6.49 4.95 -2.48
N LEU A 364 7.37 4.45 -3.33
CA LEU A 364 8.80 4.41 -3.04
C LEU A 364 9.40 5.83 -3.08
N ASP A 365 10.25 6.14 -2.11
CA ASP A 365 11.04 7.37 -1.98
C ASP A 365 12.49 6.97 -1.65
N LEU A 366 13.22 6.50 -2.67
CA LEU A 366 14.58 6.00 -2.52
C LEU A 366 15.58 7.10 -2.17
N ASP A 367 15.27 8.35 -2.53
CA ASP A 367 16.14 9.49 -2.29
C ASP A 367 15.81 10.28 -1.01
N ASN A 368 14.78 9.84 -0.26
CA ASN A 368 14.25 10.52 0.93
C ASN A 368 13.88 11.99 0.65
N SER A 369 13.41 12.30 -0.55
CA SER A 369 12.93 13.63 -0.92
C SER A 369 11.62 14.01 -0.21
N GLY A 370 10.92 13.03 0.37
CA GLY A 370 9.56 13.19 0.88
C GLY A 370 8.52 13.15 -0.25
N THR A 371 8.93 12.82 -1.47
CA THR A 371 8.10 12.69 -2.67
C THR A 371 8.27 11.32 -3.28
N CYS A 372 7.23 10.83 -3.96
CA CYS A 372 7.35 9.52 -4.63
C CYS A 372 8.36 9.61 -5.79
N ASP A 373 9.29 8.65 -5.88
CA ASP A 373 10.29 8.58 -6.97
C ASP A 373 9.65 8.61 -8.37
N TYR A 374 8.45 8.02 -8.53
CA TYR A 374 7.76 8.01 -9.83
C TYR A 374 7.24 9.40 -10.24
N LEU A 375 7.12 10.33 -9.31
CA LEU A 375 6.77 11.73 -9.57
C LEU A 375 8.01 12.49 -10.03
N ASP A 376 9.14 12.26 -9.38
CA ASP A 376 10.42 12.89 -9.72
C ASP A 376 10.94 12.38 -11.07
N ALA A 377 10.79 11.07 -11.34
CA ALA A 377 11.15 10.45 -12.62
C ALA A 377 10.40 11.03 -13.83
N ARG A 378 9.23 11.66 -13.63
CA ARG A 378 8.48 12.28 -14.73
C ARG A 378 9.00 13.67 -15.11
N GLY A 379 9.88 14.28 -14.30
CA GLY A 379 10.43 15.61 -14.59
C GLY A 379 9.36 16.69 -14.74
N VAL A 380 8.22 16.53 -14.07
CA VAL A 380 7.08 17.46 -14.20
C VAL A 380 7.45 18.76 -13.50
N SER A 381 7.61 19.85 -14.27
CA SER A 381 7.89 21.16 -13.69
C SER A 381 6.74 21.60 -12.79
N LYS A 382 7.04 21.80 -11.50
CA LYS A 382 6.10 22.34 -10.52
C LYS A 382 5.71 23.77 -10.90
N VAL A 383 4.43 24.10 -10.76
CA VAL A 383 3.90 25.45 -10.92
C VAL A 383 3.51 26.01 -9.55
N SER A 384 3.53 27.33 -9.41
CA SER A 384 3.09 27.99 -8.19
C SER A 384 1.58 27.84 -7.99
N SER A 385 1.11 28.03 -6.75
CA SER A 385 -0.32 28.15 -6.44
C SER A 385 -0.99 29.20 -7.35
N GLY A 386 -2.16 28.88 -7.88
CA GLY A 386 -2.87 29.67 -8.89
C GLY A 386 -2.27 29.62 -10.30
N GLY A 387 -1.18 28.88 -10.51
CA GLY A 387 -0.55 28.69 -11.82
C GLY A 387 -1.35 27.80 -12.76
N ALA A 388 -1.18 27.99 -14.07
CA ALA A 388 -1.80 27.13 -15.07
C ALA A 388 -1.17 25.72 -15.04
N CYS A 389 -2.01 24.70 -15.09
CA CYS A 389 -1.60 23.30 -15.02
C CYS A 389 -2.34 22.45 -16.06
N ALA A 390 -1.72 21.34 -16.43
CA ALA A 390 -2.31 20.24 -17.19
C ALA A 390 -2.46 18.97 -16.35
N ASP A 391 -1.77 18.90 -15.22
CA ASP A 391 -1.74 17.74 -14.33
C ASP A 391 -1.69 18.19 -12.86
N SER A 392 -2.39 17.47 -11.98
CA SER A 392 -2.34 17.70 -10.53
C SER A 392 -0.94 17.48 -9.97
N PHE A 393 -0.09 16.69 -10.64
CA PHE A 393 1.32 16.54 -10.25
C PHE A 393 2.14 17.82 -10.41
N GLN A 394 1.69 18.78 -11.22
CA GLN A 394 2.34 20.09 -11.35
C GLN A 394 2.06 20.98 -10.15
N CYS A 395 0.99 20.72 -9.40
CA CYS A 395 0.56 21.60 -8.33
C CYS A 395 1.38 21.44 -7.05
N PRO A 396 1.41 22.47 -6.19
CA PRO A 396 1.94 22.38 -4.84
C PRO A 396 1.20 21.32 -4.00
N GLN A 397 1.77 20.97 -2.85
CA GLN A 397 1.17 20.01 -1.94
C GLN A 397 -0.22 20.47 -1.47
N ASN A 398 -1.20 19.55 -1.45
CA ASN A 398 -2.61 19.80 -1.15
C ASN A 398 -3.38 20.67 -2.17
N GLU A 399 -2.79 20.95 -3.32
CA GLU A 399 -3.48 21.57 -4.46
C GLU A 399 -3.66 20.57 -5.60
N TYR A 400 -4.70 20.81 -6.40
CA TYR A 400 -5.02 19.97 -7.54
C TYR A 400 -5.18 20.81 -8.79
N CYS A 401 -4.98 20.17 -9.94
CA CYS A 401 -5.22 20.84 -11.21
C CYS A 401 -6.72 20.85 -11.51
N ILE A 402 -7.40 21.89 -11.03
CA ILE A 402 -8.85 22.06 -11.17
C ILE A 402 -9.10 23.10 -12.24
N ASP A 403 -9.78 22.71 -13.33
CA ASP A 403 -10.03 23.58 -14.48
C ASP A 403 -8.78 24.27 -15.03
N LYS A 404 -7.66 23.52 -15.10
CA LYS A 404 -6.35 23.97 -15.59
C LYS A 404 -5.65 25.01 -14.71
N THR A 405 -6.07 25.16 -13.45
CA THR A 405 -5.41 26.04 -12.48
C THR A 405 -5.10 25.24 -11.20
N CYS A 406 -3.91 25.42 -10.64
CA CYS A 406 -3.57 24.84 -9.34
C CYS A 406 -4.28 25.61 -8.24
N GLN A 407 -5.17 24.92 -7.54
CA GLN A 407 -5.97 25.49 -6.46
C GLN A 407 -6.43 24.38 -5.51
N THR A 408 -6.85 24.75 -4.31
CA THR A 408 -7.41 23.80 -3.35
C THR A 408 -8.89 23.55 -3.66
N LEU A 409 -9.43 22.41 -3.22
CA LEU A 409 -10.85 22.12 -3.41
C LEU A 409 -11.73 23.13 -2.67
N GLU A 410 -11.32 23.57 -1.47
CA GLU A 410 -12.04 24.54 -0.66
C GLU A 410 -12.25 25.88 -1.38
N SER A 411 -11.28 26.30 -2.20
CA SER A 411 -11.37 27.55 -2.96
C SER A 411 -12.56 27.60 -3.95
N GLN A 412 -13.10 26.43 -4.34
CA GLN A 412 -14.24 26.34 -5.25
C GLN A 412 -15.59 26.58 -4.55
N TYR A 413 -15.62 26.48 -3.22
CA TYR A 413 -16.84 26.57 -2.43
C TYR A 413 -16.95 27.97 -1.86
N LYS A 414 -18.03 28.67 -2.21
CA LYS A 414 -18.35 29.95 -1.57
C LYS A 414 -18.70 29.67 -0.10
N GLY A 415 -18.33 30.57 0.80
CA GLY A 415 -18.82 30.50 2.19
C GLY A 415 -18.24 29.38 3.07
N PHE A 416 -17.15 28.71 2.70
CA PHE A 416 -16.49 27.76 3.60
C PHE A 416 -16.20 28.41 4.97
N GLY A 417 -16.80 27.88 6.03
CA GLY A 417 -16.55 28.27 7.42
C GLY A 417 -17.52 29.28 8.05
N ASP A 418 -18.36 30.01 7.31
CA ASP A 418 -19.04 31.21 7.84
C ASP A 418 -20.58 31.20 7.65
N CYS A 419 -21.22 30.08 7.99
CA CYS A 419 -22.69 29.98 7.94
C CYS A 419 -23.27 29.14 9.09
N SER A 420 -24.50 29.48 9.47
CA SER A 420 -25.20 28.90 10.62
C SER A 420 -25.51 27.40 10.47
N LYS A 421 -25.56 26.89 9.24
CA LYS A 421 -25.75 25.46 8.94
C LYS A 421 -24.89 25.05 7.75
N GLN A 422 -23.98 24.11 8.00
CA GLN A 422 -23.15 23.48 6.98
C GLN A 422 -23.78 22.18 6.50
N CYS A 423 -23.53 21.82 5.26
CA CYS A 423 -24.02 20.64 4.56
C CYS A 423 -22.85 19.89 3.94
N ASN A 424 -22.90 18.56 3.99
CA ASN A 424 -21.90 17.68 3.40
C ASN A 424 -22.55 16.81 2.33
N THR A 425 -21.83 16.59 1.22
CA THR A 425 -22.27 15.65 0.19
C THR A 425 -21.94 14.23 0.63
N TYR A 426 -22.95 13.38 0.88
CA TYR A 426 -22.71 11.99 1.31
C TYR A 426 -22.91 10.96 0.20
N ALA A 427 -23.61 11.33 -0.88
CA ALA A 427 -23.77 10.50 -2.07
C ALA A 427 -24.10 11.34 -3.31
N ALA A 428 -23.88 10.76 -4.49
CA ALA A 428 -24.29 11.32 -5.76
C ALA A 428 -24.77 10.21 -6.72
N ARG A 429 -25.64 10.57 -7.65
CA ARG A 429 -26.07 9.72 -8.76
C ARG A 429 -25.45 10.26 -10.03
N ILE A 430 -24.51 9.51 -10.60
CA ILE A 430 -23.77 9.90 -11.79
C ILE A 430 -24.21 9.04 -12.97
N LYS A 431 -24.52 9.69 -14.09
CA LYS A 431 -24.82 9.05 -15.37
C LYS A 431 -23.65 9.22 -16.33
N THR A 432 -23.23 8.14 -16.96
CA THR A 432 -22.12 8.11 -17.91
C THR A 432 -22.63 8.29 -19.34
N SER A 433 -21.74 8.64 -20.28
CA SER A 433 -22.11 8.87 -21.70
C SER A 433 -22.67 7.63 -22.42
N ASP A 434 -22.36 6.43 -21.95
CA ASP A 434 -22.90 5.15 -22.42
C ASP A 434 -24.26 4.79 -21.78
N GLY A 435 -24.77 5.64 -20.88
CA GLY A 435 -26.10 5.54 -20.30
C GLY A 435 -26.17 4.76 -18.98
N GLU A 436 -25.05 4.27 -18.45
CA GLU A 436 -25.00 3.64 -17.13
C GLU A 436 -25.20 4.67 -16.02
N ILE A 437 -25.71 4.22 -14.88
CA ILE A 437 -26.03 5.07 -13.74
C ILE A 437 -25.47 4.47 -12.46
N TYR A 438 -24.70 5.27 -11.74
CA TYR A 438 -23.95 4.87 -10.55
C TYR A 438 -24.41 5.67 -9.32
N PRO A 439 -24.95 5.01 -8.28
CA PRO A 439 -25.11 5.61 -6.97
C PRO A 439 -23.79 5.49 -6.20
N LEU A 440 -23.06 6.60 -6.05
CA LEU A 440 -21.71 6.62 -5.48
C LEU A 440 -21.66 7.45 -4.20
N LYS A 441 -20.90 6.99 -3.23
CA LYS A 441 -20.45 7.76 -2.08
C LYS A 441 -19.09 8.42 -2.37
N PRO A 442 -18.68 9.46 -1.61
CA PRO A 442 -17.30 9.90 -1.61
C PRO A 442 -16.34 8.73 -1.45
N GLY A 443 -15.25 8.75 -2.22
CA GLY A 443 -14.28 7.65 -2.28
C GLY A 443 -14.63 6.54 -3.28
N GLN A 444 -15.82 6.55 -3.89
CA GLN A 444 -16.25 5.53 -4.86
C GLN A 444 -16.20 6.06 -6.29
N GLY A 445 -16.03 5.16 -7.24
CA GLY A 445 -15.82 5.48 -8.64
C GLY A 445 -16.07 4.31 -9.57
N SER A 446 -15.75 4.49 -10.84
CA SER A 446 -15.72 3.42 -11.84
C SER A 446 -14.54 3.62 -12.78
N TYR A 447 -14.35 2.69 -13.69
CA TYR A 447 -13.30 2.74 -14.70
C TYR A 447 -13.87 2.40 -16.07
N THR A 448 -13.17 2.83 -17.11
CA THR A 448 -13.45 2.50 -18.51
C THR A 448 -12.17 2.12 -19.23
N GLY A 449 -12.30 1.52 -20.43
CA GLY A 449 -11.16 1.14 -21.26
C GLY A 449 -10.19 0.17 -20.57
N ALA A 450 -10.70 -0.90 -19.95
CA ALA A 450 -9.89 -1.90 -19.23
C ALA A 450 -9.02 -1.31 -18.09
N GLY A 451 -9.46 -0.22 -17.47
CA GLY A 451 -8.76 0.42 -16.36
C GLY A 451 -7.83 1.56 -16.80
N SER A 452 -7.75 1.88 -18.09
CA SER A 452 -6.94 2.99 -18.58
C SER A 452 -7.49 4.37 -18.18
N LEU A 453 -8.78 4.49 -17.93
CA LEU A 453 -9.35 5.70 -17.36
C LEU A 453 -10.21 5.35 -16.15
N GLU A 454 -9.81 5.82 -14.99
CA GLU A 454 -10.52 5.69 -13.73
C GLU A 454 -11.06 7.05 -13.31
N TRP A 455 -12.26 7.08 -12.76
CA TRP A 455 -12.84 8.29 -12.21
C TRP A 455 -13.49 8.00 -10.86
N LYS A 456 -13.37 8.92 -9.91
CA LYS A 456 -13.76 8.74 -8.52
C LYS A 456 -14.38 10.01 -7.97
N VAL A 457 -15.49 9.87 -7.27
CA VAL A 457 -16.10 10.96 -6.51
C VAL A 457 -15.21 11.21 -5.30
N MET A 458 -14.71 12.42 -5.18
CA MET A 458 -13.89 12.83 -4.04
C MET A 458 -14.79 13.35 -2.91
N GLU A 459 -14.25 13.35 -1.71
CA GLU A 459 -14.88 14.06 -0.60
C GLU A 459 -14.79 15.57 -0.86
N GLY A 460 -15.94 16.22 -0.88
CA GLY A 460 -16.02 17.67 -1.02
C GLY A 460 -16.03 18.34 0.35
N PRO A 461 -15.48 19.55 0.47
CA PRO A 461 -15.59 20.34 1.69
C PRO A 461 -17.04 20.64 2.04
N THR A 462 -17.26 20.99 3.31
CA THR A 462 -18.57 21.41 3.82
C THR A 462 -18.99 22.72 3.12
N HIS A 463 -20.29 22.90 2.88
CA HIS A 463 -20.82 24.09 2.21
C HIS A 463 -22.07 24.60 2.90
N CYS A 464 -22.47 25.83 2.61
CA CYS A 464 -23.60 26.43 3.31
C CYS A 464 -24.95 25.92 2.82
N LYS A 465 -25.88 25.72 3.75
CA LYS A 465 -27.24 25.30 3.40
C LYS A 465 -27.88 26.31 2.44
N GLY A 466 -28.26 25.83 1.25
CA GLY A 466 -28.89 26.63 0.20
C GLY A 466 -27.93 27.10 -0.90
N GLU A 467 -26.62 26.92 -0.71
CA GLU A 467 -25.67 27.03 -1.81
C GLU A 467 -25.71 25.77 -2.68
N PRO A 468 -25.44 25.88 -4.00
CA PRO A 468 -25.42 24.72 -4.87
C PRO A 468 -24.28 23.79 -4.47
N ALA A 469 -24.61 22.57 -4.07
CA ALA A 469 -23.62 21.53 -3.81
C ALA A 469 -22.74 21.30 -5.05
N LEU A 470 -21.44 21.24 -4.79
CA LEU A 470 -20.40 20.99 -5.78
C LEU A 470 -19.84 19.59 -5.54
N LEU A 471 -19.74 18.81 -6.60
CA LEU A 471 -19.24 17.43 -6.56
C LEU A 471 -17.85 17.35 -7.21
N PRO A 472 -16.78 17.17 -6.42
CA PRO A 472 -15.44 17.03 -6.97
C PRO A 472 -15.25 15.62 -7.53
N ILE A 473 -14.75 15.54 -8.75
CA ILE A 473 -14.46 14.30 -9.45
C ILE A 473 -12.97 14.28 -9.79
N LYS A 474 -12.30 13.22 -9.34
CA LYS A 474 -10.92 12.90 -9.72
C LYS A 474 -10.94 11.97 -10.92
N VAL A 475 -10.09 12.24 -11.90
CA VAL A 475 -9.90 11.39 -13.08
C VAL A 475 -8.43 11.04 -13.19
N SER A 476 -8.16 9.74 -13.20
CA SER A 476 -6.83 9.14 -13.24
C SER A 476 -6.68 8.37 -14.55
N ARG A 477 -5.69 8.74 -15.35
CA ARG A 477 -5.38 8.09 -16.64
C ARG A 477 -4.19 7.16 -16.44
N LYS A 478 -4.31 5.88 -16.81
CA LYS A 478 -3.31 4.84 -16.54
C LYS A 478 -2.94 4.07 -17.82
N ASP A 479 -1.66 3.73 -17.96
CA ASP A 479 -1.18 2.76 -18.95
C ASP A 479 -0.48 1.58 -18.24
N GLN A 480 0.25 0.77 -19.02
CA GLN A 480 1.00 -0.38 -18.51
C GLN A 480 2.14 0.02 -17.57
N SER A 481 2.62 1.27 -17.63
CA SER A 481 3.65 1.81 -16.74
C SER A 481 3.09 2.42 -15.46
N GLY A 482 1.76 2.55 -15.36
CA GLY A 482 1.07 3.05 -14.18
C GLY A 482 0.26 4.31 -14.49
N LEU A 483 0.14 5.21 -13.50
CA LEU A 483 -0.58 6.47 -13.64
C LEU A 483 0.17 7.37 -14.63
N ILE A 484 -0.51 8.00 -15.58
CA ILE A 484 0.08 8.93 -16.58
C ILE A 484 -0.20 10.36 -16.16
N ASN A 485 -1.46 10.64 -15.85
CA ASN A 485 -1.95 11.97 -15.52
C ASN A 485 -3.15 11.90 -14.59
N GLN A 486 -3.27 12.92 -13.75
CA GLN A 486 -4.41 13.10 -12.87
C GLN A 486 -4.99 14.52 -12.99
N GLU A 487 -6.29 14.60 -13.25
CA GLU A 487 -7.02 15.87 -13.26
C GLU A 487 -8.18 15.80 -12.27
N GLN A 488 -8.60 16.98 -11.82
CA GLN A 488 -9.82 17.12 -11.03
C GLN A 488 -10.71 18.18 -11.66
N PHE A 489 -12.01 17.99 -11.54
CA PHE A 489 -12.98 19.01 -11.88
C PHE A 489 -14.17 18.91 -10.94
N VAL A 490 -14.93 19.99 -10.89
CA VAL A 490 -16.07 20.13 -9.99
C VAL A 490 -17.32 20.25 -10.84
N LEU A 491 -18.34 19.44 -10.54
CA LEU A 491 -19.62 19.48 -11.25
C LEU A 491 -20.76 19.85 -10.31
N LYS A 492 -21.71 20.63 -10.83
CA LYS A 492 -23.00 20.88 -10.17
C LYS A 492 -24.00 19.80 -10.55
N GLN A 493 -25.09 19.70 -9.77
CA GLN A 493 -26.23 18.90 -10.17
C GLN A 493 -26.79 19.37 -11.53
N GLY A 494 -26.98 18.42 -12.44
CA GLY A 494 -27.41 18.63 -13.83
C GLY A 494 -26.28 18.93 -14.81
N GLU A 495 -25.05 19.14 -14.33
CA GLU A 495 -23.90 19.47 -15.18
C GLU A 495 -23.26 18.21 -15.79
N THR A 496 -22.76 18.36 -17.02
CA THR A 496 -21.99 17.34 -17.73
C THR A 496 -20.52 17.74 -17.79
N SER A 497 -19.62 16.81 -17.49
CA SER A 497 -18.18 17.02 -17.59
C SER A 497 -17.75 17.35 -19.02
N LYS A 498 -16.56 17.93 -19.15
CA LYS A 498 -15.83 17.94 -20.42
C LYS A 498 -15.57 16.49 -20.86
N VAL A 499 -15.37 16.28 -22.17
CA VAL A 499 -15.01 14.97 -22.72
C VAL A 499 -13.64 14.58 -22.17
N MET A 500 -13.62 13.50 -21.40
CA MET A 500 -12.40 12.89 -20.90
C MET A 500 -11.88 11.90 -21.94
N THR A 501 -10.59 12.00 -22.24
CA THR A 501 -9.91 11.17 -23.23
C THR A 501 -8.67 10.52 -22.62
N HIS A 502 -8.20 9.43 -23.20
CA HIS A 502 -6.92 8.82 -22.86
C HIS A 502 -5.89 9.11 -23.96
N PRO A 503 -4.62 9.45 -23.64
CA PRO A 503 -3.63 9.84 -24.65
C PRO A 503 -3.30 8.72 -25.64
N THR A 504 -3.31 7.46 -25.21
CA THR A 504 -2.90 6.30 -26.01
C THR A 504 -4.04 5.35 -26.38
N VAL A 505 -5.19 5.48 -25.73
CA VAL A 505 -6.34 4.58 -25.93
C VAL A 505 -7.48 5.41 -26.52
N PRO A 506 -8.04 5.05 -27.69
CA PRO A 506 -9.10 5.83 -28.33
C PRO A 506 -10.43 5.64 -27.57
N LEU A 507 -10.55 6.35 -26.45
CA LEU A 507 -11.76 6.42 -25.63
C LEU A 507 -12.17 7.88 -25.44
N SER A 508 -13.47 8.10 -25.36
CA SER A 508 -14.07 9.40 -25.08
C SER A 508 -15.27 9.17 -24.17
N PHE A 509 -15.29 9.88 -23.05
CA PHE A 509 -16.22 9.59 -21.96
C PHE A 509 -16.65 10.88 -21.26
N THR A 510 -17.91 10.99 -20.86
CA THR A 510 -18.41 12.13 -20.07
C THR A 510 -19.25 11.65 -18.90
N LEU A 511 -19.27 12.43 -17.83
CA LEU A 511 -20.08 12.21 -16.63
C LEU A 511 -21.13 13.30 -16.50
N THR A 512 -22.36 12.93 -16.20
CA THR A 512 -23.45 13.85 -15.86
C THR A 512 -23.87 13.62 -14.42
N VAL A 513 -23.89 14.66 -13.59
CA VAL A 513 -24.37 14.53 -12.21
C VAL A 513 -25.89 14.64 -12.22
N GLU A 514 -26.62 13.51 -12.18
CA GLU A 514 -28.09 13.55 -12.17
C GLU A 514 -28.62 14.15 -10.87
N ARG A 515 -28.03 13.77 -9.74
CA ARG A 515 -28.48 14.20 -8.41
C ARG A 515 -27.35 14.17 -7.40
N ILE A 516 -27.28 15.18 -6.55
CA ILE A 516 -26.41 15.21 -5.37
C ILE A 516 -27.29 15.00 -4.13
N PHE A 517 -26.82 14.19 -3.18
CA PHE A 517 -27.47 13.95 -1.91
C PHE A 517 -26.63 14.57 -0.79
N GLU A 518 -27.22 15.55 -0.12
CA GLU A 518 -26.60 16.33 0.94
C GLU A 518 -27.17 15.92 2.30
N TRP A 519 -26.32 15.97 3.31
CA TRP A 519 -26.70 15.87 4.72
C TRP A 519 -26.38 17.19 5.40
N CYS A 520 -27.43 17.85 5.90
CA CYS A 520 -27.33 19.10 6.64
C CYS A 520 -27.88 18.84 8.05
N PRO A 521 -27.04 18.80 9.12
CA PRO A 521 -27.53 18.70 10.49
C PRO A 521 -28.56 19.79 10.79
N GLU A 522 -29.59 19.42 11.57
CA GLU A 522 -30.72 20.31 11.90
C GLU A 522 -30.36 21.43 12.86
#